data_AF-A0A8T5S556-F1
#
_entry.id   AF-A0A8T5S556-F1
#
_cell.length_a   1.000
_cell.length_b   1.000
_cell.length_c   1.000
_cell.angle_alpha   90.00
_cell.angle_beta   90.00
_cell.angle_gamma   90.00
#
_symmetry.space_group_name_H-M   'P 1'
#
loop_
_entity.id
_entity.type
_entity.pdbx_description
1 polymer ?
#
loop_
_entity_poly.entity_id
_entity_poly.type
_entity_poly.pdbx_seq_one_letter_code
_entity_poly.pdbx_strand_id
1 'polypeptide(L)'
;MNEEVTPEKIQKSFLDGDISREETTDLLISLINGSEDAKIRTASINVLEEVDFKDENIFKILENHLISDEDANVRASAARVIILNFQDEGLEPLEWTTKHDKSPLVIKAILDTYEIKNIPNHEELKKNINKLLDTFALNLGVVSEEARFFLDLEAIFSNGTKQKEINPLDYNKFKTLNNCMDQSPWLVIKNMRVEVLNLNFFNWGYIKQNEELFNSFSRLKYLDVYLNNIRKYNIPNFDLVGVPKSIGLLTSLKKLKLSRNNLHSIPESIKNLHLLLELDLSHNQFQEIPHFLKPLTSLEHLNMKCNNILSVPESMNNFVNSIVDFRL
;
A
#
# COMPACT_ATOMS: atom_id res chain seq x y z
N MET A 1 -27.82 35.51 -4.15
CA MET A 1 -26.61 34.68 -4.18
C MET A 1 -27.08 33.29 -3.83
N ASN A 2 -27.15 32.39 -4.81
CA ASN A 2 -27.46 30.99 -4.48
C ASN A 2 -26.25 30.48 -3.71
N GLU A 3 -26.43 30.26 -2.41
CA GLU A 3 -25.43 29.55 -1.65
C GLU A 3 -25.26 28.17 -2.28
N GLU A 4 -24.02 27.82 -2.60
CA GLU A 4 -23.67 26.51 -3.13
C GLU A 4 -24.13 25.44 -2.14
N VAL A 5 -24.95 24.50 -2.63
CA VAL A 5 -25.46 23.37 -1.85
C VAL A 5 -24.31 22.38 -1.71
N THR A 6 -23.87 22.11 -0.48
CA THR A 6 -22.78 21.17 -0.18
C THR A 6 -23.28 20.01 0.67
N PRO A 7 -22.61 18.83 0.62
CA PRO A 7 -22.97 17.68 1.44
C PRO A 7 -23.02 18.01 2.94
N GLU A 8 -22.08 18.81 3.44
CA GLU A 8 -22.01 19.21 4.85
C GLU A 8 -23.18 20.11 5.25
N LYS A 9 -23.61 21.01 4.35
CA LYS A 9 -24.79 21.86 4.59
C LYS A 9 -26.06 21.02 4.61
N ILE A 10 -26.20 20.09 3.67
CA ILE A 10 -27.35 19.16 3.61
C ILE A 10 -27.42 18.35 4.91
N GLN A 11 -26.31 17.74 5.31
CA GLN A 11 -26.23 16.95 6.55
C GLN A 11 -26.63 17.78 7.77
N LYS A 12 -26.10 19.01 7.88
CA LYS A 12 -26.45 19.91 8.97
C LYS A 12 -27.94 20.25 8.99
N SER A 13 -28.50 20.66 7.85
CA SER A 13 -29.94 20.97 7.74
C SER A 13 -30.82 19.77 8.07
N PHE A 14 -30.41 18.55 7.72
CA PHE A 14 -31.13 17.35 8.10
C PHE A 14 -31.08 17.10 9.62
N LEU A 15 -29.90 17.25 10.24
CA LEU A 15 -29.73 17.09 11.69
C LEU A 15 -30.46 18.16 12.51
N ASP A 16 -30.51 19.39 11.99
CA ASP A 16 -31.23 20.52 12.58
C ASP A 16 -32.77 20.38 12.40
N GLY A 17 -33.22 19.45 11.54
CA GLY A 17 -34.63 19.19 11.24
C GLY A 17 -35.25 20.17 10.23
N ASP A 18 -34.42 20.94 9.51
CA ASP A 18 -34.84 21.97 8.55
C ASP A 18 -35.36 21.36 7.23
N ILE A 19 -34.83 20.20 6.84
CA ILE A 19 -35.20 19.49 5.61
C ILE A 19 -35.65 18.07 5.93
N SER A 20 -36.57 17.55 5.11
CA SER A 20 -37.08 16.20 5.29
C SER A 20 -36.06 15.13 4.88
N ARG A 21 -36.32 13.89 5.26
CA ARG A 21 -35.57 12.72 4.81
C ARG A 21 -35.56 12.60 3.28
N GLU A 22 -36.73 12.76 2.65
CA GLU A 22 -36.89 12.66 1.18
C GLU A 22 -36.11 13.77 0.47
N GLU A 23 -36.24 15.01 0.95
CA GLU A 23 -35.52 16.16 0.42
C GLU A 23 -33.99 16.01 0.58
N THR A 24 -33.54 15.48 1.71
CA THR A 24 -32.12 15.16 1.95
C THR A 24 -31.60 14.15 0.93
N THR A 25 -32.35 13.07 0.70
CA THR A 25 -32.01 12.04 -0.29
C THR A 25 -31.90 12.63 -1.69
N ASP A 26 -32.89 13.40 -2.14
CA ASP A 26 -32.91 13.98 -3.49
C ASP A 26 -31.74 14.93 -3.73
N LEU A 27 -31.43 15.77 -2.74
CA LEU A 27 -30.28 16.68 -2.80
C LEU A 27 -28.95 15.92 -2.89
N LEU A 28 -28.77 14.88 -2.06
CA LEU A 28 -27.55 14.07 -2.09
C LEU A 28 -27.40 13.29 -3.41
N ILE A 29 -28.49 12.70 -3.90
CA ILE A 29 -28.53 12.01 -5.21
C ILE A 29 -28.16 12.98 -6.34
N SER A 30 -28.69 14.20 -6.31
CA SER A 30 -28.38 15.23 -7.30
C SER A 30 -26.89 15.58 -7.29
N LEU A 31 -26.29 15.71 -6.11
CA LEU A 31 -24.85 15.97 -5.99
C LEU A 31 -23.99 14.78 -6.45
N ILE A 32 -24.41 13.55 -6.16
CA ILE A 32 -23.69 12.33 -6.57
C ILE A 32 -23.66 12.23 -8.09
N ASN A 33 -24.81 12.34 -8.75
CA ASN A 33 -24.89 12.17 -10.21
C ASN A 33 -24.42 13.41 -11.00
N GLY A 34 -24.55 14.61 -10.42
CA GLY A 34 -24.30 15.88 -11.12
C GLY A 34 -22.91 16.46 -10.95
N SER A 35 -22.11 15.96 -10.01
CA SER A 35 -20.78 16.52 -9.72
C SER A 35 -19.67 15.79 -10.46
N GLU A 36 -18.85 16.53 -11.22
CA GLU A 36 -17.57 16.01 -11.74
C GLU A 36 -16.51 15.86 -10.63
N ASP A 37 -16.63 16.59 -9.51
CA ASP A 37 -15.72 16.47 -8.38
C ASP A 37 -16.03 15.22 -7.54
N ALA A 38 -15.10 14.26 -7.57
CA ALA A 38 -15.16 13.02 -6.81
C ALA A 38 -15.22 13.23 -5.29
N LYS A 39 -14.70 14.36 -4.77
CA LYS A 39 -14.79 14.69 -3.34
C LYS A 39 -16.23 15.01 -2.93
N ILE A 40 -16.95 15.73 -3.78
CA ILE A 40 -18.37 16.04 -3.55
C ILE A 40 -19.17 14.74 -3.60
N ARG A 41 -18.96 13.89 -4.63
CA ARG A 41 -19.63 12.58 -4.72
C ARG A 41 -19.35 11.71 -3.49
N THR A 42 -18.08 11.61 -3.09
CA THR A 42 -17.65 10.86 -1.90
C THR A 42 -18.30 11.38 -0.62
N ALA A 43 -18.27 12.69 -0.40
CA ALA A 43 -18.87 13.31 0.79
C ALA A 43 -20.39 13.09 0.83
N SER A 44 -21.09 13.22 -0.31
CA SER A 44 -22.52 12.93 -0.40
C SER A 44 -22.85 11.47 -0.05
N ILE A 45 -22.07 10.51 -0.55
CA ILE A 45 -22.25 9.09 -0.22
C ILE A 45 -22.02 8.84 1.28
N ASN A 46 -21.01 9.46 1.89
CA ASN A 46 -20.76 9.31 3.32
C ASN A 46 -21.92 9.88 4.17
N VAL A 47 -22.58 10.96 3.73
CA VAL A 47 -23.79 11.47 4.42
C VAL A 47 -24.94 10.45 4.33
N LEU A 48 -25.07 9.74 3.20
CA LEU A 48 -26.07 8.65 3.08
C LEU A 48 -25.78 7.49 4.04
N GLU A 49 -24.52 7.24 4.39
CA GLU A 49 -24.11 6.23 5.37
C GLU A 49 -24.71 6.51 6.76
N GLU A 50 -24.58 7.75 7.24
CA GLU A 50 -24.92 8.13 8.63
C GLU A 50 -26.42 8.14 8.93
N VAL A 51 -27.24 8.29 7.90
CA VAL A 51 -28.69 8.50 8.05
C VAL A 51 -29.50 7.19 7.88
N ASP A 52 -28.82 6.04 7.69
CA ASP A 52 -29.42 4.69 7.52
C ASP A 52 -30.55 4.67 6.48
N PHE A 53 -30.29 5.27 5.31
CA PHE A 53 -31.25 5.27 4.21
C PHE A 53 -31.28 3.90 3.51
N LYS A 54 -32.47 3.28 3.45
CA LYS A 54 -32.74 2.03 2.73
C LYS A 54 -33.79 2.30 1.66
N ASP A 55 -33.32 2.71 0.49
CA ASP A 55 -34.16 3.07 -0.66
C ASP A 55 -33.58 2.39 -1.92
N GLU A 56 -34.43 1.79 -2.75
CA GLU A 56 -34.03 1.08 -3.97
C GLU A 56 -33.35 2.00 -5.00
N ASN A 57 -33.76 3.27 -5.06
CA ASN A 57 -33.15 4.27 -5.93
C ASN A 57 -31.73 4.60 -5.44
N ILE A 58 -31.54 4.72 -4.12
CA ILE A 58 -30.21 4.91 -3.52
C ILE A 58 -29.33 3.70 -3.83
N PHE A 59 -29.84 2.47 -3.68
CA PHE A 59 -29.10 1.27 -4.01
C PHE A 59 -28.58 1.29 -5.45
N LYS A 60 -29.44 1.55 -6.43
CA LYS A 60 -29.08 1.62 -7.86
C LYS A 60 -27.99 2.66 -8.14
N ILE A 61 -28.07 3.81 -7.48
CA ILE A 61 -27.06 4.86 -7.63
C ILE A 61 -25.73 4.40 -7.05
N LEU A 62 -25.73 3.83 -5.85
CA LEU A 62 -24.53 3.31 -5.21
C LEU A 62 -23.91 2.17 -6.02
N GLU A 63 -24.72 1.26 -6.55
CA GLU A 63 -24.28 0.16 -7.41
C GLU A 63 -23.58 0.69 -8.66
N ASN A 64 -24.20 1.64 -9.37
CA ASN A 64 -23.60 2.24 -10.56
C ASN A 64 -22.24 2.87 -10.26
N HIS A 65 -22.13 3.59 -9.14
CA HIS A 65 -20.88 4.22 -8.73
C HIS A 65 -19.86 3.19 -8.26
N LEU A 66 -20.26 2.16 -7.52
CA LEU A 66 -19.39 1.06 -7.12
C LEU A 66 -18.77 0.35 -8.34
N ILE A 67 -19.54 0.12 -9.40
CA ILE A 67 -19.10 -0.62 -10.58
C ILE A 67 -18.29 0.27 -11.54
N SER A 68 -18.69 1.53 -11.71
CA SER A 68 -18.30 2.31 -12.90
C SER A 68 -17.64 3.66 -12.61
N ASP A 69 -17.66 4.17 -11.37
CA ASP A 69 -17.05 5.49 -11.10
C ASP A 69 -15.53 5.43 -11.32
N GLU A 70 -14.96 6.44 -11.94
CA GLU A 70 -13.52 6.48 -12.21
C GLU A 70 -12.69 6.63 -10.93
N ASP A 71 -13.24 7.26 -9.89
CA ASP A 71 -12.54 7.55 -8.63
C ASP A 71 -12.73 6.45 -7.59
N ALA A 72 -11.61 5.89 -7.13
CA ALA A 72 -11.59 4.83 -6.13
C ALA A 72 -12.22 5.22 -4.78
N ASN A 73 -12.20 6.50 -4.37
CA ASN A 73 -12.83 6.94 -3.13
C ASN A 73 -14.34 6.85 -3.21
N VAL A 74 -14.90 7.20 -4.38
CA VAL A 74 -16.34 7.12 -4.62
C VAL A 74 -16.77 5.65 -4.60
N ARG A 75 -16.07 4.79 -5.35
CA ARG A 75 -16.32 3.34 -5.34
C ARG A 75 -16.21 2.72 -3.95
N ALA A 76 -15.17 3.09 -3.20
CA ALA A 76 -14.95 2.58 -1.84
C ALA A 76 -16.05 3.03 -0.87
N SER A 77 -16.55 4.26 -1.02
CA SER A 77 -17.64 4.78 -0.19
C SER A 77 -18.97 4.12 -0.54
N ALA A 78 -19.25 3.91 -1.83
CA ALA A 78 -20.40 3.15 -2.27
C ALA A 78 -20.39 1.71 -1.72
N ALA A 79 -19.23 1.03 -1.77
CA ALA A 79 -19.07 -0.30 -1.19
C ALA A 79 -19.43 -0.35 0.30
N ARG A 80 -18.96 0.63 1.10
CA ARG A 80 -19.28 0.69 2.53
C ARG A 80 -20.77 0.84 2.78
N VAL A 81 -21.41 1.80 2.13
CA VAL A 81 -22.85 2.06 2.30
C VAL A 81 -23.68 0.85 1.86
N ILE A 82 -23.30 0.20 0.75
CA ILE A 82 -23.94 -1.04 0.28
C ILE A 82 -23.85 -2.15 1.35
N ILE A 83 -22.67 -2.41 1.91
CA ILE A 83 -22.49 -3.44 2.95
C ILE A 83 -23.29 -3.11 4.22
N LEU A 84 -23.32 -1.84 4.62
CA LEU A 84 -23.97 -1.41 5.87
C LEU A 84 -25.49 -1.44 5.79
N ASN A 85 -26.05 -1.04 4.64
CA ASN A 85 -27.48 -0.73 4.52
C ASN A 85 -28.25 -1.71 3.62
N PHE A 86 -27.59 -2.40 2.69
CA PHE A 86 -28.22 -3.18 1.60
C PHE A 86 -27.83 -4.66 1.56
N GLN A 87 -27.50 -5.26 2.72
CA GLN A 87 -27.27 -6.70 2.98
C GLN A 87 -27.24 -7.64 1.76
N ASP A 88 -28.31 -8.40 1.52
CA ASP A 88 -28.39 -9.42 0.47
C ASP A 88 -28.40 -8.82 -0.95
N GLU A 89 -29.06 -7.67 -1.13
CA GLU A 89 -29.16 -6.96 -2.41
C GLU A 89 -27.78 -6.50 -2.91
N GLY A 90 -26.89 -6.13 -2.00
CA GLY A 90 -25.53 -5.70 -2.29
C GLY A 90 -24.55 -6.82 -2.63
N LEU A 91 -24.92 -8.08 -2.46
CA LEU A 91 -23.97 -9.20 -2.63
C LEU A 91 -23.42 -9.29 -4.04
N GLU A 92 -24.30 -9.25 -5.05
CA GLU A 92 -23.90 -9.39 -6.46
C GLU A 92 -22.92 -8.30 -6.90
N PRO A 93 -23.18 -6.99 -6.68
CA PRO A 93 -22.23 -5.95 -7.09
C PRO A 93 -20.93 -5.97 -6.26
N LEU A 94 -20.96 -6.36 -4.98
CA LEU A 94 -19.75 -6.54 -4.17
C LEU A 94 -18.90 -7.71 -4.68
N GLU A 95 -19.52 -8.84 -5.02
CA GLU A 95 -18.83 -9.98 -5.63
C GLU A 95 -18.23 -9.63 -6.98
N TRP A 96 -18.94 -8.87 -7.80
CA TRP A 96 -18.40 -8.37 -9.06
C TRP A 96 -17.19 -7.49 -8.81
N THR A 97 -17.28 -6.55 -7.85
CA THR A 97 -16.22 -5.60 -7.50
C THR A 97 -14.96 -6.33 -7.04
N THR A 98 -15.07 -7.31 -6.14
CA THR A 98 -13.92 -8.08 -5.66
C THR A 98 -13.18 -8.84 -6.77
N LYS A 99 -13.85 -9.16 -7.89
CA LYS A 99 -13.23 -9.86 -9.02
C LYS A 99 -12.57 -8.91 -10.03
N HIS A 100 -13.00 -7.66 -10.10
CA HIS A 100 -12.63 -6.75 -11.19
C HIS A 100 -11.94 -5.46 -10.75
N ASP A 101 -12.21 -4.95 -9.54
CA ASP A 101 -11.56 -3.76 -9.02
C ASP A 101 -10.16 -4.09 -8.47
N LYS A 102 -9.18 -3.28 -8.85
CA LYS A 102 -7.77 -3.40 -8.43
C LYS A 102 -7.38 -2.38 -7.38
N SER A 103 -8.29 -1.49 -7.01
CA SER A 103 -8.04 -0.40 -6.07
C SER A 103 -7.88 -0.94 -4.65
N PRO A 104 -6.72 -0.70 -4.01
CA PRO A 104 -6.50 -1.07 -2.61
C PRO A 104 -7.52 -0.43 -1.68
N LEU A 105 -7.99 0.77 -2.01
CA LEU A 105 -8.98 1.51 -1.22
C LEU A 105 -10.35 0.82 -1.23
N VAL A 106 -10.79 0.33 -2.38
CA VAL A 106 -12.09 -0.33 -2.54
C VAL A 106 -12.07 -1.71 -1.88
N ILE A 107 -11.02 -2.50 -2.16
CA ILE A 107 -10.83 -3.81 -1.54
C ILE A 107 -10.77 -3.66 -0.01
N LYS A 108 -10.00 -2.71 0.52
CA LYS A 108 -9.93 -2.45 1.96
C LYS A 108 -11.30 -2.06 2.54
N ALA A 109 -12.04 -1.18 1.87
CA ALA A 109 -13.36 -0.76 2.35
C ALA A 109 -14.32 -1.95 2.49
N ILE A 110 -14.29 -2.88 1.53
CA ILE A 110 -15.07 -4.13 1.61
C ILE A 110 -14.63 -4.97 2.80
N LEU A 111 -13.32 -5.17 2.98
CA LEU A 111 -12.78 -5.98 4.07
C LEU A 111 -13.07 -5.42 5.47
N ASP A 112 -12.77 -4.14 5.70
CA ASP A 112 -12.95 -3.48 7.00
C ASP A 112 -14.42 -3.54 7.44
N THR A 113 -15.32 -3.18 6.52
CA THR A 113 -16.75 -3.06 6.83
C THR A 113 -17.35 -4.43 7.14
N TYR A 114 -16.85 -5.49 6.50
CA TYR A 114 -17.26 -6.87 6.76
C TYR A 114 -16.79 -7.37 8.12
N GLU A 115 -15.53 -7.11 8.49
CA GLU A 115 -14.95 -7.50 9.80
C GLU A 115 -15.67 -6.83 10.99
N ILE A 116 -16.09 -5.58 10.84
CA ILE A 116 -16.70 -4.78 11.92
C ILE A 116 -18.08 -5.30 12.32
N LYS A 117 -18.86 -5.86 11.40
CA LYS A 117 -20.30 -6.12 11.64
C LYS A 117 -20.67 -7.54 12.03
N ASN A 118 -19.76 -8.52 11.94
CA ASN A 118 -20.04 -9.94 12.20
C ASN A 118 -21.40 -10.37 11.59
N ILE A 119 -21.65 -9.96 10.34
CA ILE A 119 -22.98 -10.03 9.70
C ILE A 119 -23.34 -11.51 9.54
N PRO A 120 -24.42 -12.01 10.19
CA PRO A 120 -24.85 -13.39 10.02
C PRO A 120 -25.25 -13.66 8.56
N ASN A 121 -25.01 -14.88 8.06
CA ASN A 121 -25.48 -15.42 6.77
C ASN A 121 -24.71 -15.06 5.48
N HIS A 122 -23.50 -14.52 5.55
CA HIS A 122 -22.70 -14.23 4.34
C HIS A 122 -21.41 -15.07 4.23
N GLU A 123 -21.47 -16.37 4.55
CA GLU A 123 -20.32 -17.29 4.47
C GLU A 123 -19.65 -17.31 3.09
N GLU A 124 -20.42 -17.19 2.00
CA GLU A 124 -19.86 -17.18 0.64
C GLU A 124 -19.08 -15.87 0.34
N LEU A 125 -19.57 -14.71 0.78
CA LEU A 125 -18.84 -13.45 0.64
C LEU A 125 -17.55 -13.45 1.48
N LYS A 126 -17.60 -13.96 2.71
CA LYS A 126 -16.41 -14.13 3.56
C LYS A 126 -15.37 -15.04 2.91
N LYS A 127 -15.82 -16.14 2.33
CA LYS A 127 -14.98 -17.08 1.59
C LYS A 127 -14.38 -16.44 0.34
N ASN A 128 -15.15 -15.63 -0.39
CA ASN A 128 -14.65 -14.88 -1.55
C ASN A 128 -13.61 -13.83 -1.15
N ILE A 129 -13.87 -13.09 -0.07
CA ILE A 129 -12.94 -12.14 0.57
C ILE A 129 -11.63 -12.84 0.97
N ASN A 130 -11.72 -13.96 1.69
CA ASN A 130 -10.55 -14.72 2.11
C ASN A 130 -9.78 -15.25 0.90
N LYS A 131 -10.47 -15.79 -0.11
CA LYS A 131 -9.84 -16.24 -1.36
C LYS A 131 -9.12 -15.11 -2.10
N LEU A 132 -9.68 -13.90 -2.09
CA LEU A 132 -9.04 -12.71 -2.65
C LEU A 132 -7.77 -12.36 -1.87
N LEU A 133 -7.85 -12.33 -0.54
CA LEU A 133 -6.68 -12.11 0.32
C LEU A 133 -5.61 -13.18 0.13
N ASP A 134 -6.00 -14.46 0.07
CA ASP A 134 -5.10 -15.59 -0.19
C ASP A 134 -4.43 -15.46 -1.56
N THR A 135 -5.19 -15.04 -2.58
CA THR A 135 -4.66 -14.83 -3.94
C THR A 135 -3.68 -13.65 -3.95
N PHE A 136 -4.02 -12.55 -3.28
CA PHE A 136 -3.14 -11.38 -3.15
C PHE A 136 -1.86 -11.73 -2.36
N ALA A 137 -2.00 -12.47 -1.26
CA ALA A 137 -0.91 -12.96 -0.44
C ALA A 137 0.02 -13.87 -1.23
N LEU A 138 -0.55 -14.87 -1.92
CA LEU A 138 0.16 -15.77 -2.80
C LEU A 138 0.95 -14.98 -3.84
N ASN A 139 0.30 -14.05 -4.55
CA ASN A 139 0.94 -13.24 -5.57
C ASN A 139 2.10 -12.39 -5.03
N LEU A 140 1.96 -11.86 -3.82
CA LEU A 140 2.99 -11.12 -3.11
C LEU A 140 4.07 -12.03 -2.52
N GLY A 141 3.84 -13.34 -2.37
CA GLY A 141 4.74 -14.28 -1.70
C GLY A 141 4.67 -14.24 -0.17
N VAL A 142 3.60 -13.70 0.40
CA VAL A 142 3.37 -13.52 1.84
C VAL A 142 2.19 -14.37 2.32
N VAL A 143 1.96 -14.48 3.63
CA VAL A 143 0.72 -15.12 4.15
C VAL A 143 -0.45 -14.12 4.17
N SER A 144 -1.69 -14.62 4.28
CA SER A 144 -2.91 -13.79 4.17
C SER A 144 -2.98 -12.68 5.23
N GLU A 145 -2.48 -12.96 6.44
CA GLU A 145 -2.35 -11.99 7.53
C GLU A 145 -1.37 -10.85 7.18
N GLU A 146 -0.32 -11.15 6.39
CA GLU A 146 0.67 -10.19 5.92
C GLU A 146 0.14 -9.39 4.74
N ALA A 147 -0.63 -10.01 3.83
CA ALA A 147 -1.26 -9.34 2.69
C ALA A 147 -2.15 -8.17 3.11
N ARG A 148 -2.90 -8.31 4.21
CA ARG A 148 -3.75 -7.22 4.71
C ARG A 148 -2.94 -5.97 5.06
N PHE A 149 -1.73 -6.11 5.57
CA PHE A 149 -0.86 -4.96 5.85
C PHE A 149 -0.53 -4.16 4.59
N PHE A 150 -0.20 -4.83 3.48
CA PHE A 150 0.11 -4.13 2.22
C PHE A 150 -1.12 -3.43 1.67
N LEU A 151 -2.28 -4.07 1.72
CA LEU A 151 -3.52 -3.45 1.30
C LEU A 151 -3.86 -2.20 2.13
N ASP A 152 -3.72 -2.29 3.44
CA ASP A 152 -3.94 -1.17 4.36
C ASP A 152 -2.97 -0.01 4.09
N LEU A 153 -1.71 -0.34 3.87
CA LEU A 153 -0.70 0.63 3.50
C LEU A 153 -1.09 1.33 2.20
N GLU A 154 -1.32 0.58 1.13
CA GLU A 154 -1.68 1.15 -0.16
C GLU A 154 -2.94 2.03 -0.08
N ALA A 155 -3.93 1.62 0.71
CA ALA A 155 -5.12 2.43 0.93
C ALA A 155 -4.82 3.75 1.68
N ILE A 156 -3.96 3.74 2.70
CA ILE A 156 -3.56 4.97 3.44
C ILE A 156 -2.90 5.98 2.49
N PHE A 157 -2.13 5.49 1.52
CA PHE A 157 -1.39 6.32 0.59
C PHE A 157 -2.14 6.62 -0.71
N SER A 158 -3.26 5.95 -0.99
CA SER A 158 -4.11 6.19 -2.17
C SER A 158 -4.53 7.67 -2.31
N ASN A 159 -4.76 8.36 -1.18
CA ASN A 159 -5.11 9.77 -1.16
C ASN A 159 -3.89 10.70 -1.13
N GLY A 160 -3.57 11.25 -2.30
CA GLY A 160 -2.70 12.42 -2.49
C GLY A 160 -1.28 12.12 -2.97
N THR A 161 -0.67 13.12 -3.62
CA THR A 161 0.68 13.04 -4.24
C THR A 161 1.81 13.47 -3.31
N LYS A 162 1.51 13.85 -2.06
CA LYS A 162 2.49 14.40 -1.12
C LYS A 162 3.18 13.29 -0.32
N GLN A 163 4.44 13.52 0.03
CA GLN A 163 5.13 12.70 1.04
C GLN A 163 4.34 12.73 2.35
N LYS A 164 4.18 11.58 3.02
CA LYS A 164 3.52 11.48 4.33
C LYS A 164 4.52 11.06 5.40
N GLU A 165 4.36 11.67 6.57
CA GLU A 165 4.90 11.15 7.82
C GLU A 165 3.91 10.11 8.35
N ILE A 166 4.42 8.97 8.79
CA ILE A 166 3.57 7.93 9.36
C ILE A 166 3.29 8.27 10.82
N ASN A 167 2.01 8.37 11.18
CA ASN A 167 1.58 8.35 12.57
C ASN A 167 1.60 6.90 13.09
N PRO A 168 2.42 6.57 14.11
CA PRO A 168 2.46 5.23 14.70
C PRO A 168 1.09 4.72 15.19
N LEU A 169 0.15 5.62 15.49
CA LEU A 169 -1.20 5.26 15.94
C LEU A 169 -2.04 4.64 14.82
N ASP A 170 -1.90 5.11 13.58
CA ASP A 170 -2.60 4.55 12.40
C ASP A 170 -2.17 3.09 12.12
N TYR A 171 -1.05 2.69 12.73
CA TYR A 171 -0.38 1.42 12.53
C TYR A 171 -0.29 0.60 13.82
N ASN A 172 -1.02 0.96 14.89
CA ASN A 172 -1.03 0.20 16.15
C ASN A 172 -1.42 -1.27 15.93
N LYS A 173 -2.19 -1.58 14.89
CA LYS A 173 -2.52 -2.95 14.44
C LYS A 173 -1.34 -3.75 13.86
N PHE A 174 -0.27 -3.10 13.40
CA PHE A 174 0.88 -3.75 12.75
C PHE A 174 2.10 -3.91 13.67
N LYS A 175 2.06 -3.36 14.89
CA LYS A 175 3.11 -3.57 15.91
C LYS A 175 3.32 -5.05 16.29
N THR A 176 2.36 -5.91 15.93
CA THR A 176 2.34 -7.36 16.22
C THR A 176 2.71 -8.22 15.00
N LEU A 177 2.94 -7.62 13.82
CA LEU A 177 3.30 -8.33 12.60
C LEU A 177 4.80 -8.62 12.58
N ASN A 178 5.17 -9.65 13.33
CA ASN A 178 6.43 -10.32 13.17
C ASN A 178 6.31 -11.33 12.03
N ASN A 179 7.37 -11.45 11.25
CA ASN A 179 7.56 -12.52 10.29
C ASN A 179 7.28 -13.86 10.96
N CYS A 180 6.32 -14.61 10.41
CA CYS A 180 5.89 -15.89 10.96
C CYS A 180 7.05 -16.92 11.08
N MET A 181 8.11 -16.76 10.28
CA MET A 181 9.21 -17.72 10.18
C MET A 181 10.42 -17.40 11.08
N ASP A 182 10.75 -16.13 11.31
CA ASP A 182 11.94 -15.76 12.10
C ASP A 182 11.67 -14.71 13.20
N GLN A 183 10.40 -14.33 13.38
CA GLN A 183 9.93 -13.38 14.37
C GLN A 183 10.50 -11.96 14.21
N SER A 184 11.24 -11.67 13.13
CA SER A 184 11.68 -10.31 12.85
C SER A 184 10.48 -9.44 12.46
N PRO A 185 10.42 -8.17 12.90
CA PRO A 185 9.29 -7.31 12.57
C PRO A 185 9.29 -6.98 11.07
N TRP A 186 8.10 -7.03 10.45
CA TRP A 186 7.90 -6.58 9.08
C TRP A 186 8.05 -5.07 8.95
N LEU A 187 7.48 -4.34 9.91
CA LEU A 187 7.49 -2.89 9.97
C LEU A 187 7.85 -2.46 11.40
N VAL A 188 8.88 -1.64 11.56
CA VAL A 188 9.17 -0.96 12.84
C VAL A 188 9.00 0.53 12.63
N ILE A 189 8.11 1.14 13.41
CA ILE A 189 7.96 2.60 13.46
C ILE A 189 8.42 3.11 14.82
N LYS A 190 9.38 4.04 14.83
CA LYS A 190 9.75 4.81 16.03
C LYS A 190 9.85 6.29 15.71
N ASN A 191 9.41 7.14 16.63
CA ASN A 191 9.47 8.59 16.48
C ASN A 191 8.93 9.11 15.13
N MET A 192 7.77 8.58 14.68
CA MET A 192 7.16 8.91 13.39
C MET A 192 7.97 8.50 12.14
N ARG A 193 8.94 7.58 12.27
CA ARG A 193 9.81 7.10 11.19
C ARG A 193 9.69 5.60 11.01
N VAL A 194 9.67 5.12 9.76
CA VAL A 194 9.85 3.69 9.48
C VAL A 194 11.34 3.37 9.62
N GLU A 195 11.70 2.73 10.73
CA GLU A 195 13.06 2.26 11.01
C GLU A 195 13.36 0.90 10.38
N VAL A 196 12.35 0.08 10.11
CA VAL A 196 12.51 -1.22 9.45
C VAL A 196 11.31 -1.45 8.55
N LEU A 197 11.55 -1.73 7.27
CA LEU A 197 10.62 -2.42 6.39
C LEU A 197 11.33 -3.65 5.84
N ASN A 198 10.86 -4.82 6.26
CA ASN A 198 11.37 -6.11 5.81
C ASN A 198 10.62 -6.51 4.53
N LEU A 199 11.30 -6.93 3.45
CA LEU A 199 10.63 -7.46 2.24
C LEU A 199 11.17 -8.85 1.85
N ASN A 200 11.60 -9.65 2.83
CA ASN A 200 12.30 -10.92 2.58
C ASN A 200 11.50 -11.98 1.80
N PHE A 201 10.17 -11.90 1.80
CA PHE A 201 9.29 -12.92 1.18
C PHE A 201 8.57 -12.42 -0.06
N PHE A 202 8.95 -11.23 -0.55
CA PHE A 202 8.26 -10.68 -1.69
C PHE A 202 8.57 -11.40 -2.99
N ASN A 203 7.51 -11.75 -3.72
CA ASN A 203 7.60 -12.02 -5.13
C ASN A 203 7.92 -10.73 -5.88
N TRP A 204 9.21 -10.44 -5.99
CA TRP A 204 9.73 -9.28 -6.71
C TRP A 204 9.31 -9.24 -8.19
N GLY A 205 8.97 -10.39 -8.79
CA GLY A 205 8.38 -10.46 -10.12
C GLY A 205 6.98 -9.86 -10.19
N TYR A 206 6.15 -10.10 -9.17
CA TYR A 206 4.84 -9.47 -9.04
C TYR A 206 4.96 -7.97 -8.74
N ILE A 207 5.86 -7.57 -7.84
CA ILE A 207 6.13 -6.14 -7.59
C ILE A 207 6.56 -5.43 -8.88
N LYS A 208 7.44 -6.05 -9.67
CA LYS A 208 7.89 -5.49 -10.95
C LYS A 208 6.74 -5.27 -11.93
N GLN A 209 5.72 -6.12 -11.91
CA GLN A 209 4.55 -6.00 -12.80
C GLN A 209 3.49 -5.05 -12.25
N ASN A 210 3.53 -4.75 -10.94
CA ASN A 210 2.58 -3.91 -10.24
C ASN A 210 3.33 -2.81 -9.48
N GLU A 211 4.11 -2.00 -10.21
CA GLU A 211 4.93 -0.94 -9.60
C GLU A 211 4.07 0.06 -8.81
N GLU A 212 2.81 0.25 -9.22
CA GLU A 212 1.84 1.10 -8.53
C GLU A 212 1.56 0.65 -7.09
N LEU A 213 1.60 -0.65 -6.84
CA LEU A 213 1.41 -1.30 -5.54
C LEU A 213 2.58 -1.06 -4.57
N PHE A 214 3.59 -0.27 -4.98
CA PHE A 214 4.71 0.15 -4.15
C PHE A 214 4.90 1.67 -4.11
N ASN A 215 4.04 2.43 -4.81
CA ASN A 215 4.08 3.90 -4.80
C ASN A 215 3.85 4.46 -3.39
N SER A 216 3.21 3.70 -2.51
CA SER A 216 2.99 4.11 -1.13
C SER A 216 4.29 4.20 -0.35
N PHE A 217 5.22 3.26 -0.56
CA PHE A 217 6.53 3.28 0.08
C PHE A 217 7.40 4.45 -0.39
N SER A 218 7.31 4.85 -1.66
CA SER A 218 8.05 6.03 -2.15
C SER A 218 7.53 7.35 -1.57
N ARG A 219 6.28 7.38 -1.11
CA ARG A 219 5.66 8.53 -0.41
C ARG A 219 6.06 8.62 1.06
N LEU A 220 6.79 7.64 1.60
CA LEU A 220 7.26 7.68 2.98
C LEU A 220 8.44 8.64 3.15
N LYS A 221 8.33 9.55 4.12
CA LYS A 221 9.38 10.52 4.41
C LYS A 221 10.64 9.89 5.02
N TYR A 222 10.47 8.84 5.81
CA TYR A 222 11.56 8.11 6.46
C TYR A 222 11.33 6.63 6.25
N LEU A 223 12.15 6.01 5.40
CA LEU A 223 12.08 4.60 5.06
C LEU A 223 13.49 3.99 5.12
N ASP A 224 13.61 2.88 5.83
CA ASP A 224 14.78 2.00 5.87
C ASP A 224 14.35 0.59 5.48
N VAL A 225 15.09 -0.08 4.58
CA VAL A 225 14.70 -1.38 3.98
C VAL A 225 15.73 -2.46 4.29
N TYR A 226 15.22 -3.60 4.78
CA TYR A 226 16.01 -4.76 5.16
C TYR A 226 15.57 -5.99 4.36
N LEU A 227 16.42 -6.45 3.45
CA LEU A 227 16.21 -7.62 2.60
C LEU A 227 17.31 -8.63 2.87
N ASN A 228 17.24 -9.35 3.99
CA ASN A 228 18.19 -10.41 4.29
C ASN A 228 17.57 -11.76 3.94
N ASN A 229 18.29 -12.60 3.21
CA ASN A 229 17.88 -13.95 2.82
C ASN A 229 16.79 -14.08 1.73
N ILE A 230 16.79 -13.21 0.73
CA ILE A 230 15.91 -13.22 -0.47
C ILE A 230 15.80 -14.63 -1.11
N ARG A 231 16.85 -15.45 -1.02
CA ARG A 231 16.88 -16.82 -1.57
C ARG A 231 16.61 -17.95 -0.57
N LYS A 232 16.62 -17.69 0.73
CA LYS A 232 16.51 -18.74 1.77
C LYS A 232 15.14 -19.40 1.75
N TYR A 233 14.12 -18.64 1.38
CA TYR A 233 12.75 -19.10 1.25
C TYR A 233 12.45 -19.28 -0.23
N ASN A 234 12.93 -20.37 -0.81
CA ASN A 234 12.58 -20.76 -2.17
C ASN A 234 11.11 -21.21 -2.19
N ILE A 235 10.19 -20.26 -2.23
CA ILE A 235 8.76 -20.58 -2.34
C ILE A 235 8.54 -21.14 -3.75
N PRO A 236 8.04 -22.38 -3.89
CA PRO A 236 7.77 -22.98 -5.20
C PRO A 236 6.88 -22.04 -6.03
N ASN A 237 7.26 -21.84 -7.30
CA ASN A 237 6.60 -20.95 -8.29
C ASN A 237 6.97 -19.45 -8.25
N PHE A 238 7.86 -18.99 -7.37
CA PHE A 238 8.38 -17.62 -7.43
C PHE A 238 9.87 -17.65 -7.76
N ASP A 239 10.23 -17.19 -8.95
CA ASP A 239 11.61 -17.08 -9.40
C ASP A 239 12.28 -15.89 -8.67
N LEU A 240 12.59 -16.06 -7.39
CA LEU A 240 13.01 -15.03 -6.42
C LEU A 240 14.46 -14.51 -6.63
N VAL A 241 15.00 -14.65 -7.85
CA VAL A 241 16.44 -14.47 -8.07
C VAL A 241 16.78 -12.99 -8.29
N GLY A 242 16.97 -12.26 -7.18
CA GLY A 242 17.67 -10.95 -7.17
C GLY A 242 16.82 -9.76 -6.74
N VAL A 243 17.47 -8.61 -6.57
CA VAL A 243 16.82 -7.33 -6.24
C VAL A 243 16.22 -6.73 -7.52
N PRO A 244 14.93 -6.36 -7.57
CA PRO A 244 14.32 -5.84 -8.80
C PRO A 244 14.65 -4.37 -9.04
N LYS A 245 14.54 -3.96 -10.31
CA LYS A 245 14.79 -2.58 -10.72
C LYS A 245 13.90 -1.56 -10.00
N SER A 246 12.68 -1.94 -9.60
CA SER A 246 11.74 -1.09 -8.87
C SER A 246 12.27 -0.60 -7.52
N ILE A 247 13.33 -1.22 -6.95
CA ILE A 247 13.98 -0.71 -5.73
C ILE A 247 14.42 0.75 -5.89
N GLY A 248 14.78 1.17 -7.10
CA GLY A 248 15.20 2.54 -7.42
C GLY A 248 14.08 3.57 -7.36
N LEU A 249 12.81 3.16 -7.19
CA LEU A 249 11.68 4.07 -6.98
C LEU A 249 11.64 4.62 -5.55
N LEU A 250 12.35 3.99 -4.61
CA LEU A 250 12.39 4.37 -3.19
C LEU A 250 13.35 5.54 -2.94
N THR A 251 13.19 6.67 -3.64
CA THR A 251 14.15 7.80 -3.61
C THR A 251 14.38 8.43 -2.23
N SER A 252 13.46 8.23 -1.28
CA SER A 252 13.58 8.63 0.12
C SER A 252 14.40 7.67 1.01
N LEU A 253 14.85 6.53 0.46
CA LEU A 253 15.52 5.47 1.21
C LEU A 253 16.87 5.93 1.76
N LYS A 254 17.08 5.79 3.07
CA LYS A 254 18.35 6.14 3.74
C LYS A 254 19.23 4.94 4.05
N LYS A 255 18.63 3.78 4.32
CA LYS A 255 19.37 2.55 4.60
C LYS A 255 18.84 1.39 3.78
N LEU A 256 19.75 0.69 3.10
CA LEU A 256 19.46 -0.50 2.32
C LEU A 256 20.37 -1.65 2.78
N LYS A 257 19.76 -2.66 3.40
CA LYS A 257 20.47 -3.85 3.90
C LYS A 257 20.14 -5.06 3.03
N LEU A 258 21.13 -5.55 2.31
CA LEU A 258 21.05 -6.66 1.34
C LEU A 258 22.03 -7.79 1.70
N SER A 259 22.39 -7.92 2.97
CA SER A 259 23.39 -8.89 3.39
C SER A 259 22.87 -10.33 3.28
N ARG A 260 23.77 -11.30 3.07
CA ARG A 260 23.45 -12.76 3.10
C ARG A 260 22.42 -13.21 2.06
N ASN A 261 22.56 -12.75 0.81
CA ASN A 261 21.62 -13.05 -0.27
C ASN A 261 22.21 -13.85 -1.45
N ASN A 262 23.49 -14.22 -1.41
CA ASN A 262 24.18 -14.84 -2.54
C ASN A 262 24.04 -14.01 -3.85
N LEU A 263 23.98 -12.68 -3.72
CA LEU A 263 23.87 -11.77 -4.87
C LEU A 263 25.22 -11.65 -5.58
N HIS A 264 25.20 -11.75 -6.90
CA HIS A 264 26.35 -11.44 -7.75
C HIS A 264 26.29 -10.01 -8.29
N SER A 265 25.08 -9.45 -8.35
CA SER A 265 24.80 -8.10 -8.83
C SER A 265 23.55 -7.56 -8.15
N ILE A 266 23.39 -6.24 -8.23
CA ILE A 266 22.18 -5.49 -7.85
C ILE A 266 21.79 -4.59 -9.04
N PRO A 267 20.53 -4.18 -9.16
CA PRO A 267 20.07 -3.41 -10.32
C PRO A 267 20.68 -2.01 -10.33
N GLU A 268 21.03 -1.53 -11.53
CA GLU A 268 21.62 -0.20 -11.74
C GLU A 268 20.70 0.95 -11.24
N SER A 269 19.39 0.71 -11.15
CA SER A 269 18.42 1.67 -10.64
C SER A 269 18.67 2.09 -9.19
N ILE A 270 19.50 1.35 -8.43
CA ILE A 270 19.97 1.78 -7.11
C ILE A 270 20.67 3.14 -7.16
N LYS A 271 21.24 3.55 -8.31
CA LYS A 271 21.83 4.89 -8.48
C LYS A 271 20.83 6.05 -8.26
N ASN A 272 19.52 5.77 -8.34
CA ASN A 272 18.46 6.75 -8.13
C ASN A 272 18.20 7.04 -6.64
N LEU A 273 18.78 6.26 -5.72
CA LEU A 273 18.60 6.39 -4.29
C LEU A 273 19.52 7.49 -3.71
N HIS A 274 19.33 8.73 -4.15
CA HIS A 274 20.25 9.84 -3.87
C HIS A 274 20.38 10.19 -2.37
N LEU A 275 19.43 9.77 -1.54
CA LEU A 275 19.43 9.97 -0.09
C LEU A 275 20.00 8.76 0.70
N LEU A 276 20.49 7.73 0.00
CA LEU A 276 21.02 6.52 0.63
C LEU A 276 22.31 6.83 1.38
N LEU A 277 22.28 6.67 2.70
CA LEU A 277 23.41 6.87 3.61
C LEU A 277 24.16 5.57 3.90
N GLU A 278 23.46 4.45 3.92
CA GLU A 278 24.01 3.15 4.32
C GLU A 278 23.59 2.04 3.36
N LEU A 279 24.57 1.36 2.77
CA LEU A 279 24.39 0.20 1.90
C LEU A 279 25.18 -0.99 2.44
N ASP A 280 24.48 -2.07 2.78
CA ASP A 280 25.11 -3.31 3.22
C ASP A 280 24.92 -4.42 2.20
N LEU A 281 26.01 -4.81 1.55
CA LEU A 281 26.08 -5.91 0.58
C LEU A 281 26.95 -7.05 1.11
N SER A 282 27.22 -7.10 2.42
CA SER A 282 28.09 -8.12 2.99
C SER A 282 27.53 -9.53 2.87
N HIS A 283 28.41 -10.54 2.89
CA HIS A 283 28.03 -11.95 2.75
C HIS A 283 27.25 -12.24 1.46
N ASN A 284 27.75 -11.74 0.33
CA ASN A 284 27.21 -12.00 -1.00
C ASN A 284 28.31 -12.60 -1.90
N GLN A 285 28.14 -12.56 -3.21
CA GLN A 285 29.01 -13.17 -4.21
C GLN A 285 29.51 -12.14 -5.25
N PHE A 286 29.58 -10.85 -4.87
CA PHE A 286 30.09 -9.79 -5.74
C PHE A 286 31.56 -10.01 -6.05
N GLN A 287 31.94 -9.88 -7.32
CA GLN A 287 33.33 -9.96 -7.78
C GLN A 287 33.99 -8.58 -7.88
N GLU A 288 33.18 -7.53 -7.98
CA GLU A 288 33.60 -6.14 -8.05
C GLU A 288 32.62 -5.23 -7.31
N ILE A 289 33.07 -4.02 -6.98
CA ILE A 289 32.18 -2.97 -6.47
C ILE A 289 31.43 -2.38 -7.67
N PRO A 290 30.08 -2.38 -7.69
CA PRO A 290 29.34 -1.90 -8.84
C PRO A 290 29.60 -0.41 -9.14
N HIS A 291 30.05 -0.10 -10.35
CA HIS A 291 30.48 1.26 -10.75
C HIS A 291 29.33 2.29 -10.69
N PHE A 292 28.07 1.85 -10.83
CA PHE A 292 26.90 2.72 -10.73
C PHE A 292 26.57 3.16 -9.30
N LEU A 293 27.35 2.75 -8.30
CA LEU A 293 27.27 3.33 -6.95
C LEU A 293 27.94 4.70 -6.85
N LYS A 294 28.82 5.07 -7.79
CA LYS A 294 29.51 6.38 -7.82
C LYS A 294 28.58 7.61 -7.69
N PRO A 295 27.39 7.65 -8.31
CA PRO A 295 26.46 8.79 -8.19
C PRO A 295 25.75 8.91 -6.83
N LEU A 296 25.92 7.95 -5.92
CA LEU A 296 25.32 7.99 -4.58
C LEU A 296 26.12 8.92 -3.67
N THR A 297 25.94 10.22 -3.87
CA THR A 297 26.70 11.28 -3.19
C THR A 297 26.46 11.38 -1.69
N SER A 298 25.32 10.85 -1.19
CA SER A 298 25.01 10.81 0.25
C SER A 298 25.52 9.55 0.94
N LEU A 299 26.12 8.60 0.22
CA LEU A 299 26.51 7.32 0.81
C LEU A 299 27.70 7.48 1.75
N GLU A 300 27.51 7.21 3.03
CA GLU A 300 28.54 7.34 4.08
C GLU A 300 29.06 5.97 4.54
N HIS A 301 28.23 4.94 4.47
CA HIS A 301 28.55 3.60 4.95
C HIS A 301 28.34 2.57 3.84
N LEU A 302 29.40 1.89 3.41
CA LEU A 302 29.36 0.82 2.42
C LEU A 302 30.05 -0.44 2.96
N ASN A 303 29.26 -1.49 3.18
CA ASN A 303 29.77 -2.78 3.65
C ASN A 303 29.74 -3.82 2.53
N MET A 304 30.92 -4.20 2.04
CA MET A 304 31.16 -5.23 1.03
C MET A 304 31.85 -6.48 1.60
N LYS A 305 32.00 -6.60 2.93
CA LYS A 305 32.68 -7.74 3.57
C LYS A 305 32.13 -9.09 3.15
N CYS A 306 33.00 -10.09 3.12
CA CYS A 306 32.60 -11.47 2.78
C CYS A 306 31.93 -11.56 1.39
N ASN A 307 32.52 -10.89 0.40
CA ASN A 307 32.26 -11.08 -1.02
C ASN A 307 33.50 -11.69 -1.71
N ASN A 308 33.46 -11.82 -3.03
CA ASN A 308 34.54 -12.36 -3.86
C ASN A 308 35.37 -11.25 -4.53
N ILE A 309 35.48 -10.08 -3.90
CA ILE A 309 36.19 -8.92 -4.47
C ILE A 309 37.68 -9.03 -4.18
N LEU A 310 38.49 -9.12 -5.24
CA LEU A 310 39.95 -9.31 -5.13
C LEU A 310 40.70 -8.00 -4.87
N SER A 311 40.24 -6.89 -5.44
CA SER A 311 40.85 -5.57 -5.29
C SER A 311 39.88 -4.46 -5.69
N VAL A 312 40.17 -3.23 -5.25
CA VAL A 312 39.46 -2.03 -5.70
C VAL A 312 40.21 -1.47 -6.92
N PRO A 313 39.58 -1.36 -8.10
CA PRO A 313 40.25 -0.78 -9.27
C PRO A 313 40.49 0.72 -9.05
N GLU A 314 41.54 1.26 -9.67
CA GLU A 314 41.92 2.68 -9.53
C GLU A 314 40.77 3.64 -9.85
N SER A 315 39.93 3.27 -10.83
CA SER A 315 38.74 4.02 -11.23
C SER A 315 37.67 4.15 -10.14
N MET A 316 37.77 3.38 -9.05
CA MET A 316 36.87 3.39 -7.89
C MET A 316 37.49 4.05 -6.66
N ASN A 317 38.80 4.34 -6.65
CA ASN A 317 39.51 4.86 -5.48
C ASN A 317 38.88 6.15 -4.94
N ASN A 318 38.58 7.12 -5.80
CA ASN A 318 37.97 8.39 -5.36
C ASN A 318 36.60 8.17 -4.71
N PHE A 319 35.80 7.26 -5.24
CA PHE A 319 34.49 6.93 -4.67
C PHE A 319 34.66 6.23 -3.31
N VAL A 320 35.45 5.16 -3.26
CA VAL A 320 35.67 4.40 -2.03
C VAL A 320 36.28 5.26 -0.92
N ASN A 321 37.22 6.15 -1.24
CA ASN A 321 37.83 7.08 -0.29
C ASN A 321 36.88 8.19 0.17
N SER A 322 35.79 8.45 -0.56
CA SER A 322 34.76 9.40 -0.13
C SER A 322 33.77 8.81 0.88
N ILE A 323 33.72 7.48 0.99
CA ILE A 323 32.87 6.77 1.95
C ILE A 323 33.51 6.84 3.35
N VAL A 324 32.73 7.26 4.35
CA VAL A 324 33.18 7.43 5.74
C VAL A 324 33.55 6.09 6.40
N ASP A 325 32.71 5.07 6.25
CA ASP A 325 32.98 3.70 6.70
C ASP A 325 32.85 2.74 5.51
N PHE A 326 33.98 2.49 4.87
CA PHE A 326 34.09 1.47 3.83
C PHE A 326 34.69 0.19 4.38
N ARG A 327 33.99 -0.93 4.14
CA ARG A 327 34.45 -2.27 4.55
C ARG A 327 34.47 -3.19 3.35
N LEU A 328 35.64 -3.77 3.04
CA LEU A 328 35.82 -4.74 1.95
C LEU A 328 36.02 -6.16 2.48
#